data_AF-A0A452DVF3-F1
#
_entry.id   AF-A0A452DVF3-F1
#
_cell.length_a   1.000
_cell.length_b   1.000
_cell.length_c   1.000
_cell.angle_alpha   90.00
_cell.angle_beta   90.00
_cell.angle_gamma   90.00
#
_symmetry.space_group_name_H-M   'P 1'
#
loop_
_entity.id
_entity.type
_entity.pdbx_description
1 polymer ?
#
loop_
_entity_poly.entity_id
_entity_poly.type
_entity_poly.pdbx_seq_one_letter_code
_entity_poly.pdbx_strand_id
1 'polypeptide(L)' 'MLGGKAHGSHQAHARKARGQTPKVAKQEKKKKTGRIERHMPYNQRFASVVPACGKEKGPSASSPVLCNLDFL' A
#
# COMPACT_ATOMS: atom_id res chain seq x y z
N MET A 1 0.76 37.30 44.64
CA MET A 1 1.72 36.42 43.93
C MET A 1 0.95 35.25 43.34
N LEU A 2 0.65 35.26 42.03
CA LEU A 2 -0.05 34.14 41.38
C LEU A 2 0.56 33.93 39.99
N GLY A 3 1.73 33.29 39.96
CA GLY A 3 2.44 32.88 38.76
C GLY A 3 2.64 31.36 38.77
N GLY A 4 1.58 30.62 38.47
CA GLY A 4 1.62 29.17 38.37
C GLY A 4 2.29 28.73 37.06
N LYS A 5 3.46 28.09 37.18
CA LYS A 5 4.22 27.53 36.06
C LYS A 5 3.41 26.38 35.44
N ALA A 6 2.94 26.54 34.21
CA ALA A 6 2.27 25.48 33.49
C ALA A 6 3.22 24.27 33.37
N HIS A 7 2.85 23.15 34.01
CA HIS A 7 3.62 21.91 33.92
C HIS A 7 3.43 21.33 32.51
N GLY A 8 4.40 21.56 31.63
CA GLY A 8 4.33 21.25 30.20
C GLY A 8 4.35 19.75 29.91
N SER A 9 3.22 19.06 30.00
CA SER A 9 3.07 17.69 29.47
C SER A 9 2.72 17.67 27.98
N HIS A 10 2.01 18.68 27.49
CA HIS A 10 1.51 18.72 26.11
C HIS A 10 2.61 18.86 25.03
N GLN A 11 3.75 19.46 25.37
CA GLN A 11 4.89 19.59 24.46
C GLN A 11 5.80 18.35 24.43
N ALA A 12 5.72 17.47 25.43
CA ALA A 12 6.62 16.33 25.59
C ALA A 12 6.33 15.16 24.62
N HIS A 13 5.19 15.18 23.92
CA HIS A 13 4.79 14.14 22.97
C HIS A 13 4.90 14.56 21.50
N ALA A 14 5.31 15.80 21.22
CA ALA A 14 5.55 16.25 19.87
C ALA A 14 6.69 15.43 19.22
N ARG A 15 6.44 14.87 18.04
CA ARG A 15 7.40 14.08 17.23
C ARG A 15 7.79 12.69 17.78
N LYS A 16 7.25 12.24 18.91
CA LYS A 16 7.51 10.90 19.47
C LYS A 16 7.30 9.77 18.45
N ALA A 17 6.29 9.89 17.59
CA ALA A 17 5.98 8.89 16.57
C ALA A 17 7.01 8.85 15.42
N ARG A 18 7.66 9.99 15.09
CA ARG A 18 8.60 10.06 13.95
C ARG A 18 10.00 9.54 14.29
N GLY A 19 10.39 9.56 15.57
CA GLY A 19 11.67 9.01 16.06
C GLY A 19 11.61 7.52 16.43
N GLN A 20 10.43 7.01 16.79
CA GLN A 20 10.26 5.59 17.12
C GLN A 20 10.20 4.68 15.89
N THR A 21 9.71 5.18 14.75
CA THR A 21 9.63 4.38 13.52
C THR A 21 11.01 4.22 12.89
N PRO A 22 11.46 2.99 12.57
CA PRO A 22 12.72 2.77 11.88
C PRO A 22 12.71 3.50 10.54
N LYS A 23 13.82 4.15 10.20
CA LYS A 23 13.95 4.88 8.94
C LYS A 23 14.23 3.89 7.81
N VAL A 24 13.18 3.29 7.27
CA VAL A 24 13.28 2.39 6.12
C VAL A 24 13.67 3.21 4.88
N ALA A 25 14.76 2.82 4.24
CA ALA A 25 15.21 3.40 2.99
C ALA A 25 14.20 3.10 1.87
N LYS A 26 14.02 4.04 0.94
CA LYS A 26 13.16 3.81 -0.21
C LYS A 26 13.82 2.78 -1.12
N GLN A 27 13.12 1.69 -1.41
CA GLN A 27 13.53 0.79 -2.48
C GLN A 27 13.27 1.46 -3.83
N GLU A 28 14.29 1.51 -4.68
CA GLU A 28 14.14 2.04 -6.03
C GLU A 28 13.45 0.98 -6.92
N LYS A 29 12.17 1.22 -7.24
CA LYS A 29 11.46 0.43 -8.24
C LYS A 29 11.49 1.17 -9.57
N LYS A 30 12.14 0.57 -10.57
CA LYS A 30 12.16 1.10 -11.95
C LYS A 30 10.74 1.15 -12.51
N LYS A 31 10.24 2.36 -12.73
CA LYS A 31 8.99 2.59 -13.45
C LYS A 31 9.33 2.76 -14.93
N LYS A 32 8.64 2.02 -15.79
CA LYS A 32 8.67 2.28 -17.23
C LYS A 32 7.76 3.48 -17.50
N THR A 33 8.19 4.40 -18.34
CA THR A 33 7.44 5.62 -18.69
C THR A 33 6.91 5.56 -20.13
N GLY A 34 5.83 6.29 -20.40
CA GLY A 34 5.33 6.53 -21.76
C GLY A 34 4.46 5.41 -22.33
N ARG A 35 4.55 5.15 -23.64
CA ARG A 35 3.69 4.16 -24.32
C ARG A 35 3.84 2.74 -23.74
N ILE A 36 5.07 2.36 -23.39
CA ILE A 36 5.38 1.05 -22.80
C ILE A 36 4.78 0.89 -21.40
N GLU A 37 4.57 2.00 -20.67
CA GLU A 37 3.90 1.99 -19.36
C GLU A 37 2.45 1.53 -19.47
N ARG A 38 1.74 1.90 -20.54
CA ARG A 38 0.33 1.53 -20.75
C ARG A 38 0.15 0.08 -21.19
N HIS A 39 1.18 -0.53 -21.76
CA HIS A 39 1.12 -1.92 -22.27
C HIS A 39 0.96 -2.95 -21.13
N MET A 40 1.73 -2.81 -20.04
CA MET A 40 1.66 -3.74 -18.91
C MET A 40 0.28 -3.80 -18.20
N PRO A 41 -0.33 -2.68 -17.77
CA PRO A 41 -1.62 -2.72 -17.11
C PRO A 41 -2.77 -3.10 -18.07
N TYR A 42 -2.67 -2.78 -19.36
CA TYR A 42 -3.66 -3.22 -20.35
C TYR A 42 -3.68 -4.75 -20.45
N ASN A 43 -2.51 -5.36 -20.64
CA ASN A 43 -2.39 -6.81 -20.72
C ASN A 43 -2.86 -7.49 -19.42
N GLN A 44 -2.51 -6.93 -18.26
CA GLN A 44 -2.93 -7.43 -16.95
C GLN A 44 -4.43 -7.28 -16.64
N ARG A 45 -5.11 -6.29 -17.22
CA ARG A 45 -6.54 -6.05 -16.97
C ARG A 45 -7.45 -6.78 -17.94
N PHE A 46 -7.04 -6.92 -19.20
CA PHE A 46 -7.96 -7.31 -20.27
C PHE A 46 -7.54 -8.55 -21.05
N ALA A 47 -6.24 -8.72 -21.34
CA ALA A 47 -5.80 -9.80 -22.21
C ALA A 47 -5.37 -11.08 -21.46
N SER A 48 -4.84 -10.94 -20.25
CA SER A 48 -4.34 -12.07 -19.44
C SER A 48 -5.32 -12.57 -18.37
N VAL A 49 -6.50 -11.95 -18.23
CA VAL A 49 -7.48 -12.34 -17.22
C VAL A 49 -8.44 -13.37 -17.82
N VAL A 50 -8.43 -14.59 -17.26
CA VAL A 50 -9.55 -15.54 -17.44
C VAL A 50 -10.64 -15.12 -16.46
N PRO A 51 -11.90 -14.89 -16.90
CA PRO A 51 -13.00 -14.60 -15.98
C PRO A 51 -13.12 -15.70 -14.93
N ALA A 52 -12.67 -15.39 -13.72
CA ALA A 52 -12.73 -16.29 -12.59
C ALA A 52 -14.18 -16.36 -12.08
N CYS A 53 -14.65 -17.56 -11.76
CA CYS A 53 -15.97 -17.72 -11.13
C CYS A 53 -15.90 -17.14 -9.70
N GLY A 54 -16.48 -15.96 -9.46
CA GLY A 54 -16.51 -15.30 -8.17
C GLY A 54 -16.44 -13.78 -8.23
N LYS A 55 -16.30 -13.11 -7.07
CA LYS A 55 -16.15 -11.65 -6.99
C LYS A 55 -14.77 -11.23 -7.51
N GLU A 56 -14.73 -10.25 -8.42
CA GLU A 56 -13.48 -9.69 -8.91
C GLU A 56 -12.62 -9.14 -7.76
N LYS A 57 -11.36 -9.59 -7.67
CA LYS A 57 -10.38 -9.03 -6.72
C LYS A 57 -9.67 -7.84 -7.32
N GLY A 58 -9.51 -6.81 -6.51
CA GLY A 58 -8.79 -5.59 -6.90
C GLY A 58 -7.28 -5.82 -7.06
N PRO A 59 -6.59 -4.90 -7.78
CA PRO A 59 -5.18 -5.04 -8.15
C PRO A 59 -4.19 -5.01 -6.97
N SER A 60 -4.65 -4.71 -5.76
CA SER A 60 -3.83 -4.67 -4.54
C SER A 60 -4.27 -5.69 -3.49
N ALA A 61 -5.05 -6.71 -3.87
CA ALA A 61 -5.46 -7.76 -2.95
C ALA A 61 -4.26 -8.64 -2.57
N SER A 62 -4.10 -8.94 -1.28
CA SER A 62 -3.01 -9.77 -0.76
C SER A 62 -3.24 -11.28 -0.94
N SER A 63 -4.45 -11.72 -1.30
CA SER A 63 -4.80 -13.13 -1.49
C SER A 63 -5.23 -13.42 -2.94
N PRO A 64 -4.74 -14.49 -3.58
CA PRO A 64 -5.21 -14.90 -4.91
C PRO A 64 -6.67 -15.37 -4.86
N VAL A 65 -7.45 -15.15 -5.93
CA VAL A 65 -8.75 -15.83 -6.09
C VAL A 65 -8.42 -17.27 -6.46
N LEU A 66 -8.50 -18.21 -5.51
CA LEU A 66 -8.39 -19.62 -5.83
C LEU A 66 -9.74 -20.06 -6.37
N CYS A 67 -9.90 -20.00 -7.69
CA CYS A 67 -10.86 -20.88 -8.36
C CYS A 67 -10.17 -22.24 -8.43
N ASN A 68 -10.48 -23.13 -7.50
CA ASN A 68 -10.11 -24.54 -7.66
C ASN A 68 -10.88 -25.05 -8.88
N LEU A 69 -10.20 -25.23 -9.99
CA LEU A 69 -10.71 -25.87 -11.20
C LEU A 69 -10.23 -27.33 -11.26
N ASP A 70 -10.10 -27.99 -10.11
CA ASP A 70 -9.83 -29.42 -9.97
C ASP A 70 -11.07 -30.19 -9.47
N PHE A 71 -12.26 -29.57 -9.55
CA PHE A 71 -13.55 -30.20 -9.30
C PHE A 71 -14.44 -30.10 -10.54
N LEU A 72 -13.95 -30.64 -11.65
CA LEU A 72 -14.76 -31.30 -12.68
C LEU A 72 -13.98 -32.48 -13.25
#